data_AF-M0ZGY2-F1
#
_entry.id   AF-M0ZGY2-F1
#
_cell.length_a   1.000
_cell.length_b   1.000
_cell.length_c   1.000
_cell.angle_alpha   90.00
_cell.angle_beta   90.00
_cell.angle_gamma   90.00
#
_symmetry.space_group_name_H-M   'P 1'
#
loop_
_entity.id
_entity.type
_entity.pdbx_description
1 polymer ?
#
loop_
_entity_poly.entity_id
_entity_poly.type
_entity_poly.pdbx_seq_one_letter_code
_entity_poly.pdbx_strand_id
1 'polypeptide(L)'
;MEESEKMDEDSKIIEELRQNNEYQRAQILQLEKALKQAIASQEDVKTLNYNELKKSKDTIDELNKRLANCLNTMEAQNIEVLNLQTALGQYYAEIEAKERLGEELVMAKEELHKLSGLLKDAYNESETLKKEKEEVLVKLSDMERRLSEGKGRISKLEQDNEKLRRAVEQSMTRLNRMSLDSDNYVDRRIVIKLLVTYFQRDHSKEVLDLMVRMLGFSDEDKQRIGMAQQGSGKGVVRGVFGLPGRLVGGILGGSSVPSTTASDQSFADLWVDFLLKENEREKSEAADVGNGNTGDQIKGADATPAEHRSNNAGGSFVSPRPQYSPRHNLPPLAPNSRQVVLPPEQSDTEFSTVPLTPLETNYDISRLPRY
;
A
#
# COMPACT_ATOMS: atom_id res chain seq x y z
N MET A 1 -12.68 -97.67 -135.18
CA MET A 1 -12.51 -96.20 -135.33
C MET A 1 -13.05 -95.50 -134.10
N GLU A 2 -14.30 -95.73 -133.72
CA GLU A 2 -14.95 -95.16 -132.51
C GLU A 2 -14.17 -95.40 -131.20
N GLU A 3 -13.56 -96.57 -131.05
CA GLU A 3 -12.77 -96.92 -129.85
C GLU A 3 -11.42 -96.17 -129.76
N SER A 4 -10.87 -95.70 -130.89
CA SER A 4 -9.61 -94.96 -130.93
C SER A 4 -9.82 -93.49 -130.59
N GLU A 5 -10.91 -92.89 -131.05
CA GLU A 5 -11.26 -91.49 -130.81
C GLU A 5 -11.65 -91.28 -129.33
N LYS A 6 -12.34 -92.26 -128.75
CA LYS A 6 -12.62 -92.31 -127.31
C LYS A 6 -11.32 -92.42 -126.47
N MET A 7 -10.31 -93.16 -126.93
CA MET A 7 -9.01 -93.25 -126.24
C MET A 7 -8.24 -91.93 -126.27
N ASP A 8 -8.33 -91.16 -127.34
CA ASP A 8 -7.68 -89.85 -127.47
C ASP A 8 -8.38 -88.80 -126.60
N GLU A 9 -9.72 -88.80 -126.55
CA GLU A 9 -10.50 -87.95 -125.64
C GLU A 9 -10.26 -88.31 -124.17
N ASP A 10 -10.28 -89.60 -123.83
CA ASP A 10 -9.96 -90.08 -122.47
C ASP A 10 -8.52 -89.68 -122.09
N SER A 11 -7.55 -89.73 -123.03
CA SER A 11 -6.17 -89.28 -122.81
C SER A 11 -6.06 -87.78 -122.57
N LYS A 12 -6.82 -86.96 -123.30
CA LYS A 12 -6.88 -85.51 -123.10
C LYS A 12 -7.47 -85.14 -121.75
N ILE A 13 -8.55 -85.83 -121.35
CA ILE A 13 -9.19 -85.64 -120.04
C ILE A 13 -8.22 -86.04 -118.91
N ILE A 14 -7.50 -87.16 -119.07
CA ILE A 14 -6.49 -87.60 -118.09
C ILE A 14 -5.38 -86.56 -117.93
N GLU A 15 -4.92 -85.95 -119.03
CA GLU A 15 -3.86 -84.95 -118.98
C GLU A 15 -4.34 -83.61 -118.37
N GLU A 16 -5.54 -83.14 -118.70
CA GLU A 16 -6.15 -81.97 -118.05
C GLU A 16 -6.34 -82.21 -116.55
N LEU A 17 -6.80 -83.40 -116.16
CA LEU A 17 -6.92 -83.79 -114.75
C LEU A 17 -5.57 -83.83 -114.05
N ARG A 18 -4.49 -84.27 -114.73
CA ARG A 18 -3.13 -84.25 -114.20
C ARG A 18 -2.64 -82.82 -113.98
N GLN A 19 -2.76 -81.95 -114.97
CA GLN A 19 -2.36 -80.54 -114.85
C GLN A 19 -3.15 -79.82 -113.75
N ASN A 20 -4.45 -80.07 -113.66
CA ASN A 20 -5.28 -79.49 -112.60
C ASN A 20 -4.90 -80.05 -111.22
N ASN A 21 -4.61 -81.35 -111.11
CA ASN A 21 -4.11 -81.94 -109.86
C ASN A 21 -2.74 -81.37 -109.45
N GLU A 22 -1.84 -81.15 -110.41
CA GLU A 22 -0.52 -80.59 -110.18
C GLU A 22 -0.59 -79.10 -109.79
N TYR A 23 -1.44 -78.32 -110.45
CA TYR A 23 -1.75 -76.95 -110.07
C TYR A 23 -2.33 -76.86 -108.66
N GLN A 24 -3.30 -77.72 -108.33
CA GLN A 24 -3.87 -77.80 -106.98
C GLN A 24 -2.81 -78.17 -105.94
N ARG A 25 -1.92 -79.12 -106.24
CA ARG A 25 -0.79 -79.47 -105.36
C ARG A 25 0.15 -78.29 -105.12
N ALA A 26 0.50 -77.55 -106.17
CA ALA A 26 1.34 -76.35 -106.05
C ALA A 26 0.66 -75.26 -105.20
N GLN A 27 -0.64 -75.04 -105.39
CA GLN A 27 -1.42 -74.09 -104.61
C GLN A 27 -1.52 -74.49 -103.13
N ILE A 28 -1.79 -75.78 -102.84
CA ILE A 28 -1.80 -76.31 -101.48
C ILE A 28 -0.44 -76.10 -100.83
N LEU A 29 0.66 -76.42 -101.51
CA LEU A 29 2.01 -76.24 -100.99
C LEU A 29 2.33 -74.77 -100.70
N GLN A 30 1.89 -73.84 -101.57
CA GLN A 30 2.04 -72.40 -101.33
C GLN A 30 1.22 -71.93 -100.10
N LEU A 31 -0.03 -72.36 -99.99
CA LEU A 31 -0.89 -72.04 -98.84
C LEU A 31 -0.34 -72.62 -97.54
N GLU A 32 0.17 -73.85 -97.56
CA GLU A 32 0.83 -74.47 -96.42
C GLU A 32 2.08 -73.69 -96.00
N LYS A 33 2.89 -73.23 -96.95
CA LYS A 33 4.07 -72.40 -96.67
C LYS A 33 3.66 -71.05 -96.07
N ALA A 34 2.66 -70.40 -96.63
CA ALA A 34 2.13 -69.13 -96.13
C ALA A 34 1.53 -69.28 -94.72
N LEU A 35 0.79 -70.36 -94.46
CA LEU A 35 0.22 -70.66 -93.16
C LEU A 35 1.31 -70.93 -92.11
N LYS A 36 2.35 -71.71 -92.45
CA LYS A 36 3.50 -71.92 -91.57
C LYS A 36 4.22 -70.61 -91.24
N GLN A 37 4.41 -69.74 -92.24
CA GLN A 37 5.02 -68.43 -92.03
C GLN A 37 4.14 -67.51 -91.17
N ALA A 38 2.82 -67.50 -91.40
CA ALA A 38 1.88 -66.71 -90.61
C ALA A 38 1.87 -67.16 -89.13
N ILE A 39 1.86 -68.48 -88.87
CA ILE A 39 1.95 -69.03 -87.52
C ILE A 39 3.26 -68.62 -86.84
N ALA A 40 4.40 -68.73 -87.53
CA ALA A 40 5.68 -68.31 -86.99
C ALA A 40 5.69 -66.82 -86.64
N SER A 41 5.23 -65.95 -87.57
CA SER A 41 5.13 -64.51 -87.31
C SER A 41 4.17 -64.16 -86.18
N GLN A 42 3.08 -64.92 -86.02
CA GLN A 42 2.13 -64.71 -84.94
C GLN A 42 2.74 -65.07 -83.58
N GLU A 43 3.57 -66.11 -83.51
CA GLU A 43 4.29 -66.48 -82.30
C GLU A 43 5.36 -65.44 -81.94
N ASP A 44 6.10 -64.93 -82.93
CA ASP A 44 7.06 -63.84 -82.74
C ASP A 44 6.38 -62.58 -82.19
N VAL A 45 5.21 -62.20 -82.72
CA VAL A 45 4.44 -61.04 -82.21
C VAL A 45 3.92 -61.30 -80.79
N LYS A 46 3.43 -62.51 -80.48
CA LYS A 46 2.97 -62.85 -79.13
C LYS A 46 4.10 -62.76 -78.11
N THR A 47 5.27 -63.30 -78.43
CA THR A 47 6.43 -63.27 -77.53
C THR A 47 6.94 -61.83 -77.33
N LEU A 48 6.98 -61.02 -78.39
CA LEU A 48 7.34 -59.61 -78.31
C LEU A 48 6.36 -58.83 -77.43
N ASN A 49 5.05 -58.98 -77.65
CA ASN A 49 4.02 -58.31 -76.86
C ASN A 49 4.07 -58.76 -75.38
N TYR A 50 4.24 -60.05 -75.10
CA TYR A 50 4.43 -60.53 -73.73
C TYR A 50 5.65 -59.89 -73.04
N ASN A 51 6.77 -59.77 -73.76
CA ASN A 51 7.98 -59.15 -73.24
C ASN A 51 7.79 -57.64 -72.99
N GLU A 52 7.11 -56.92 -73.88
CA GLU A 52 6.79 -55.50 -73.69
C GLU A 52 5.81 -55.28 -72.54
N LEU A 53 4.76 -56.10 -72.44
CA LEU A 53 3.82 -56.07 -71.34
C LEU A 53 4.54 -56.32 -70.01
N LYS A 54 5.44 -57.32 -69.96
CA LYS A 54 6.24 -57.59 -68.77
C LYS A 54 7.15 -56.40 -68.40
N LYS A 55 7.86 -55.82 -69.38
CA LYS A 55 8.67 -54.61 -69.15
C LYS A 55 7.83 -53.45 -68.62
N SER A 56 6.66 -53.18 -69.22
CA SER A 56 5.76 -52.12 -68.75
C SER A 56 5.29 -52.37 -67.31
N LYS A 57 4.99 -53.61 -66.97
CA LYS A 57 4.58 -54.00 -65.61
C LYS A 57 5.72 -53.77 -64.61
N ASP A 58 6.93 -54.23 -64.93
CA ASP A 58 8.10 -54.02 -64.09
C ASP A 58 8.39 -52.51 -63.89
N THR A 59 8.20 -51.68 -64.92
CA THR A 59 8.33 -50.22 -64.80
C THR A 59 7.25 -49.59 -63.94
N ILE A 60 6.01 -50.07 -64.02
CA ILE A 60 4.90 -49.59 -63.18
C ILE A 60 5.17 -49.95 -61.71
N ASP A 61 5.66 -51.16 -61.44
CA ASP A 61 5.96 -51.61 -60.09
C ASP A 61 7.12 -50.81 -59.47
N GLU A 62 8.17 -50.51 -60.24
CA GLU A 62 9.27 -49.64 -59.81
C GLU A 62 8.80 -48.20 -59.55
N LEU A 63 7.95 -47.64 -60.43
CA LEU A 63 7.37 -46.31 -60.22
C LEU A 63 6.47 -46.26 -58.99
N ASN A 64 5.64 -47.27 -58.76
CA ASN A 64 4.80 -47.37 -57.56
C ASN A 64 5.65 -47.45 -56.29
N LYS A 65 6.76 -48.20 -56.32
CA LYS A 65 7.70 -48.27 -55.19
C LYS A 65 8.35 -46.91 -54.91
N ARG A 66 8.74 -46.17 -55.96
CA ARG A 66 9.29 -44.81 -55.80
C ARG A 66 8.25 -43.83 -55.27
N LEU A 67 7.01 -43.92 -55.74
CA LEU A 67 5.90 -43.11 -55.26
C LEU A 67 5.65 -43.36 -53.76
N ALA A 68 5.58 -44.63 -53.35
CA ALA A 68 5.40 -45.00 -51.95
C ALA A 68 6.54 -44.48 -51.06
N ASN A 69 7.78 -44.60 -51.51
CA ASN A 69 8.93 -44.05 -50.80
C ASN A 69 8.84 -42.52 -50.68
N CYS A 70 8.47 -41.82 -51.75
CA CYS A 70 8.31 -40.37 -51.74
C CYS A 70 7.20 -39.92 -50.77
N LEU A 71 6.05 -40.61 -50.78
CA LEU A 71 4.96 -40.35 -49.84
C LEU A 71 5.40 -40.56 -48.39
N ASN A 72 6.12 -41.65 -48.09
CA ASN A 72 6.63 -41.91 -46.75
C ASN A 72 7.63 -40.83 -46.30
N THR A 73 8.52 -40.37 -47.18
CA THR A 73 9.44 -39.27 -46.86
C THR A 73 8.71 -37.95 -46.62
N MET A 74 7.66 -37.69 -47.40
CA MET A 74 6.85 -36.48 -47.26
C MET A 74 6.07 -36.49 -45.93
N GLU A 75 5.52 -37.64 -45.54
CA GLU A 75 4.83 -37.80 -44.25
C GLU A 75 5.79 -37.61 -43.07
N ALA A 76 7.00 -38.19 -43.14
CA ALA A 76 8.01 -38.00 -42.12
C ALA A 76 8.40 -36.51 -41.96
N GLN A 77 8.56 -35.79 -43.07
CA GLN A 77 8.83 -34.35 -43.05
C GLN A 77 7.64 -33.54 -42.50
N ASN A 78 6.41 -33.94 -42.79
CA ASN A 78 5.21 -33.29 -42.26
C ASN A 78 5.14 -33.40 -40.72
N ILE A 79 5.47 -34.57 -40.19
CA ILE A 79 5.59 -34.79 -38.74
C ILE A 79 6.70 -33.92 -38.14
N GLU A 80 7.85 -33.81 -38.80
CA GLU A 80 8.95 -32.95 -38.34
C GLU A 80 8.53 -31.47 -38.28
N VAL A 81 7.86 -30.96 -39.32
CA VAL A 81 7.34 -29.59 -39.35
C VAL A 81 6.35 -29.35 -38.22
N LEU A 82 5.44 -30.29 -37.96
CA LEU A 82 4.48 -30.19 -36.87
C LEU A 82 5.16 -30.16 -35.49
N ASN A 83 6.17 -31.01 -35.30
CA ASN A 83 6.97 -31.03 -34.07
C ASN A 83 7.71 -29.70 -33.87
N LEU A 84 8.32 -29.17 -34.92
CA LEU A 84 9.00 -27.86 -34.88
C LEU A 84 8.03 -26.72 -34.60
N GLN A 85 6.83 -26.74 -35.21
CA GLN A 85 5.78 -25.76 -34.93
C GLN A 85 5.31 -25.82 -33.48
N THR A 86 5.18 -27.02 -32.93
CA THR A 86 4.82 -27.22 -31.51
C THR A 86 5.91 -26.70 -30.59
N ALA A 87 7.18 -27.02 -30.88
CA ALA A 87 8.32 -26.51 -30.12
C ALA A 87 8.41 -24.97 -30.18
N LEU A 88 8.17 -24.37 -31.36
CA LEU A 88 8.13 -22.92 -31.52
C LEU A 88 7.01 -22.28 -30.68
N GLY A 89 5.82 -22.90 -30.67
CA GLY A 89 4.71 -22.47 -29.82
C GLY A 89 5.06 -22.49 -28.34
N GLN A 90 5.75 -23.54 -27.88
CA GLN A 90 6.26 -23.64 -26.51
C GLN A 90 7.28 -22.54 -26.20
N TYR A 91 8.21 -22.25 -27.12
CA TYR A 91 9.18 -21.15 -26.93
C TYR A 91 8.49 -19.80 -26.79
N TYR A 92 7.44 -19.51 -27.55
CA TYR A 92 6.71 -18.25 -27.39
C TYR A 92 5.99 -18.17 -26.04
N ALA A 93 5.37 -19.25 -25.59
CA ALA A 93 4.75 -19.31 -24.26
C ALA A 93 5.78 -19.12 -23.13
N GLU A 94 6.98 -19.70 -23.27
CA GLU A 94 8.08 -19.54 -22.32
C GLU A 94 8.61 -18.10 -22.29
N ILE A 95 8.73 -17.45 -23.47
CA ILE A 95 9.15 -16.04 -23.57
C ILE A 95 8.14 -15.14 -22.85
N GLU A 96 6.83 -15.35 -23.08
CA GLU A 96 5.78 -14.57 -22.45
C GLU A 96 5.75 -14.79 -20.93
N ALA A 97 5.89 -16.03 -20.46
CA ALA A 97 5.98 -16.33 -19.04
C ALA A 97 7.20 -15.65 -18.38
N LYS A 98 8.35 -15.66 -19.07
CA LYS A 98 9.56 -14.99 -18.61
C LYS A 98 9.40 -13.46 -18.57
N GLU A 99 8.69 -12.87 -19.52
CA GLU A 99 8.39 -11.44 -19.53
C GLU A 99 7.54 -11.05 -18.31
N ARG A 100 6.45 -11.78 -18.01
CA ARG A 100 5.63 -11.55 -16.82
C ARG A 100 6.44 -11.67 -15.52
N LEU A 101 7.27 -12.71 -15.40
CA LEU A 101 8.17 -12.85 -14.24
C LEU A 101 9.18 -11.70 -14.14
N GLY A 102 9.63 -11.16 -15.27
CA GLY A 102 10.48 -9.98 -15.31
C GLY A 102 9.79 -8.73 -14.76
N GLU A 103 8.53 -8.51 -15.14
CA GLU A 103 7.69 -7.42 -14.63
C GLU A 103 7.44 -7.56 -13.13
N GLU A 104 7.05 -8.75 -12.66
CA GLU A 104 6.86 -9.04 -11.23
C GLU A 104 8.14 -8.79 -10.41
N LEU A 105 9.30 -9.14 -10.96
CA LEU A 105 10.59 -8.90 -10.31
C LEU A 105 10.91 -7.40 -10.21
N VAL A 106 10.57 -6.60 -11.23
CA VAL A 106 10.73 -5.14 -11.17
C VAL A 106 9.80 -4.56 -10.11
N MET A 107 8.53 -4.97 -10.08
CA MET A 107 7.56 -4.54 -9.07
C MET A 107 8.02 -4.88 -7.65
N ALA A 108 8.47 -6.11 -7.41
CA ALA A 108 8.98 -6.54 -6.12
C ALA A 108 10.22 -5.74 -5.68
N LYS A 109 11.10 -5.37 -6.62
CA LYS A 109 12.25 -4.51 -6.34
C LYS A 109 11.83 -3.08 -5.98
N GLU A 110 10.83 -2.54 -6.65
CA GLU A 110 10.29 -1.22 -6.31
C GLU A 110 9.63 -1.21 -4.93
N GLU A 111 8.87 -2.24 -4.59
CA GLU A 111 8.28 -2.41 -3.26
C GLU A 111 9.36 -2.56 -2.18
N LEU A 112 10.40 -3.36 -2.43
CA LEU A 112 11.55 -3.47 -1.53
C LEU A 112 12.23 -2.10 -1.33
N HIS A 113 12.39 -1.32 -2.40
CA HIS A 113 12.96 0.02 -2.31
C HIS A 113 12.09 0.98 -1.48
N LYS A 114 10.76 0.95 -1.70
CA LYS A 114 9.79 1.73 -0.92
C LYS A 114 9.84 1.36 0.56
N LEU A 115 9.80 0.06 0.88
CA LEU A 115 9.90 -0.43 2.25
C LEU A 115 11.24 -0.09 2.91
N SER A 116 12.34 -0.18 2.16
CA SER A 116 13.66 0.24 2.64
C SER A 116 13.70 1.75 2.93
N GLY A 117 13.00 2.57 2.14
CA GLY A 117 12.85 4.01 2.39
C GLY A 117 12.10 4.26 3.69
N LEU A 118 10.91 3.67 3.83
CA LEU A 118 10.09 3.79 5.04
C LEU A 118 10.82 3.31 6.31
N LEU A 119 11.58 2.21 6.21
CA LEU A 119 12.39 1.72 7.32
C LEU A 119 13.47 2.72 7.74
N LYS A 120 14.12 3.38 6.77
CA LYS A 120 15.14 4.40 7.04
C LYS A 120 14.52 5.63 7.69
N ASP A 121 13.35 6.05 7.25
CA ASP A 121 12.64 7.20 7.83
C ASP A 121 12.20 6.91 9.26
N ALA A 122 11.60 5.74 9.51
CA ALA A 122 11.24 5.30 10.86
C ALA A 122 12.47 5.16 11.79
N TYR A 123 13.61 4.71 11.26
CA TYR A 123 14.87 4.67 12.00
C TYR A 123 15.34 6.07 12.40
N ASN A 124 15.28 7.04 11.46
CA ASN A 124 15.65 8.43 11.75
C ASN A 124 14.73 9.06 12.79
N GLU A 125 13.42 8.83 12.70
CA GLU A 125 12.43 9.31 13.66
C GLU A 125 12.66 8.71 15.06
N SER A 126 12.98 7.42 15.14
CA SER A 126 13.34 6.76 16.40
C SER A 126 14.59 7.40 17.03
N GLU A 127 15.61 7.72 16.22
CA GLU A 127 16.82 8.40 16.69
C GLU A 127 16.55 9.86 17.12
N THR A 128 15.63 10.58 16.47
CA THR A 128 15.24 11.93 16.94
C THR A 128 14.48 11.86 18.26
N LEU A 129 13.50 10.96 18.38
CA LEU A 129 12.75 10.75 19.62
C LEU A 129 13.67 10.32 20.77
N LYS A 130 14.68 9.51 20.49
CA LYS A 130 15.69 9.12 21.47
C LYS A 130 16.54 10.30 21.94
N LYS A 131 16.93 11.22 21.04
CA LYS A 131 17.65 12.45 21.40
C LYS A 131 16.77 13.39 22.24
N GLU A 132 15.51 13.56 21.85
CA GLU A 132 14.55 14.37 22.61
C GLU A 132 14.29 13.80 24.01
N LYS A 133 14.15 12.47 24.12
CA LYS A 133 14.04 11.77 25.40
C LYS A 133 15.24 12.05 26.30
N GLU A 134 16.46 11.99 25.75
CA GLU A 134 17.68 12.28 26.50
C GLU A 134 17.71 13.75 26.97
N GLU A 135 17.33 14.70 26.11
CA GLU A 135 17.24 16.11 26.49
C GLU A 135 16.21 16.35 27.62
N VAL A 136 15.05 15.70 27.55
CA VAL A 136 14.03 15.77 28.60
C VAL A 136 14.55 15.16 29.91
N LEU A 137 15.28 14.04 29.84
CA LEU A 137 15.89 13.42 31.03
C LEU A 137 16.89 14.38 31.68
N VAL A 138 17.73 15.04 30.89
CA VAL A 138 18.67 16.06 31.40
C VAL A 138 17.91 17.22 32.05
N LYS A 139 16.86 17.77 31.40
CA LYS A 139 16.02 18.84 31.99
C LYS A 139 15.36 18.41 33.29
N LEU A 140 14.85 17.17 33.33
CA LEU A 140 14.24 16.60 34.52
C LEU A 140 15.25 16.48 35.67
N SER A 141 16.47 16.03 35.38
CA SER A 141 17.55 15.97 36.37
C SER A 141 17.94 17.35 36.92
N ASP A 142 17.95 18.40 36.08
CA ASP A 142 18.22 19.77 36.53
C ASP A 142 17.08 20.31 37.41
N MET A 143 15.83 20.06 37.04
CA MET A 143 14.67 20.46 37.85
C MET A 143 14.63 19.72 39.18
N GLU A 144 14.95 18.42 39.20
CA GLU A 144 15.04 17.62 40.42
C GLU A 144 16.14 18.14 41.36
N ARG A 145 17.31 18.54 40.82
CA ARG A 145 18.38 19.19 41.58
C ARG A 145 17.92 20.53 42.18
N ARG A 146 17.32 21.41 41.36
CA ARG A 146 16.79 22.71 41.84
C ARG A 146 15.72 22.54 42.90
N LEU A 147 14.86 21.54 42.74
CA LEU A 147 13.81 21.20 43.71
C LEU A 147 14.42 20.69 45.02
N SER A 148 15.45 19.85 44.96
CA SER A 148 16.18 19.37 46.14
C SER A 148 16.89 20.52 46.87
N GLU A 149 17.52 21.44 46.14
CA GLU A 149 18.10 22.66 46.73
C GLU A 149 17.02 23.57 47.34
N GLY A 150 15.87 23.73 46.67
CA GLY A 150 14.72 24.48 47.16
C GLY A 150 14.17 23.92 48.47
N LYS A 151 13.97 22.59 48.53
CA LYS A 151 13.61 21.88 49.76
C LYS A 151 14.63 22.12 50.88
N GLY A 152 15.92 22.09 50.56
CA GLY A 152 16.99 22.41 51.50
C GLY A 152 16.93 23.85 52.03
N ARG A 153 16.60 24.83 51.19
CA ARG A 153 16.38 26.23 51.60
C ARG A 153 15.15 26.39 52.49
N ILE A 154 14.04 25.72 52.14
CA ILE A 154 12.80 25.72 52.93
C ILE A 154 13.08 25.16 54.33
N SER A 155 13.74 24.01 54.44
CA SER A 155 14.07 23.40 55.73
C SER A 155 14.94 24.32 56.61
N LYS A 156 15.89 25.07 56.02
CA LYS A 156 16.67 26.07 56.75
C LYS A 156 15.80 27.22 57.26
N LEU A 157 14.92 27.76 56.41
CA LEU A 157 13.99 28.83 56.80
C LEU A 157 13.00 28.36 57.86
N GLU A 158 12.51 27.13 57.79
CA GLU A 158 11.68 26.50 58.83
C GLU A 158 12.44 26.42 60.15
N GLN A 159 13.70 25.98 60.13
CA GLN A 159 14.54 25.93 61.34
C GLN A 159 14.76 27.33 61.94
N ASP A 160 15.00 28.34 61.11
CA ASP A 160 15.19 29.72 61.57
C ASP A 160 13.89 30.35 62.05
N ASN A 161 12.75 30.08 61.41
CA ASN A 161 11.43 30.51 61.87
C ASN A 161 11.13 29.92 63.26
N GLU A 162 11.43 28.63 63.44
CA GLU A 162 11.29 27.95 64.73
C GLU A 162 12.23 28.52 65.80
N LYS A 163 13.49 28.87 65.45
CA LYS A 163 14.40 29.59 66.37
C LYS A 163 13.83 30.96 66.75
N LEU A 164 13.30 31.71 65.79
CA LEU A 164 12.69 33.02 66.02
C LEU A 164 11.43 32.91 66.89
N ARG A 165 10.57 31.92 66.65
CA ARG A 165 9.39 31.61 67.50
C ARG A 165 9.82 31.35 68.94
N ARG A 166 10.82 30.49 69.14
CA ARG A 166 11.39 30.24 70.47
C ARG A 166 11.97 31.49 71.12
N ALA A 167 12.69 32.34 70.37
CA ALA A 167 13.22 33.61 70.89
C ALA A 167 12.11 34.58 71.30
N VAL A 168 11.04 34.67 70.51
CA VAL A 168 9.85 35.47 70.81
C VAL A 168 9.16 34.94 72.06
N GLU A 169 8.89 33.64 72.15
CA GLU A 169 8.28 33.00 73.33
C GLU A 169 9.11 33.24 74.60
N GLN A 170 10.44 33.14 74.50
CA GLN A 170 11.35 33.46 75.60
C GLN A 170 11.25 34.93 76.00
N SER A 171 11.22 35.86 75.03
CA SER A 171 11.07 37.29 75.30
C SER A 171 9.71 37.64 75.92
N MET A 172 8.63 37.00 75.46
CA MET A 172 7.29 37.16 76.01
C MET A 172 7.20 36.56 77.42
N THR A 173 7.84 35.42 77.67
CA THR A 173 7.93 34.84 79.02
C THR A 173 8.72 35.75 79.95
N ARG A 174 9.83 36.34 79.48
CA ARG A 174 10.61 37.33 80.23
C ARG A 174 9.80 38.60 80.50
N LEU A 175 9.09 39.14 79.50
CA LEU A 175 8.21 40.28 79.65
C LEU A 175 7.09 39.98 80.63
N ASN A 176 6.41 38.85 80.51
CA ASN A 176 5.34 38.45 81.42
C ASN A 176 5.86 38.25 82.85
N ARG A 177 7.07 37.70 83.05
CA ARG A 177 7.72 37.66 84.38
C ARG A 177 8.03 39.05 84.91
N MET A 178 8.61 39.92 84.08
CA MET A 178 8.91 41.30 84.47
C MET A 178 7.63 42.13 84.70
N SER A 179 6.53 41.81 84.01
CA SER A 179 5.24 42.46 84.13
C SER A 179 4.42 41.96 85.31
N LEU A 180 4.56 40.68 85.70
CA LEU A 180 4.00 40.12 86.94
C LEU A 180 4.71 40.67 88.18
N ASP A 181 6.03 40.89 88.11
CA ASP A 181 6.78 41.55 89.19
C ASP A 181 6.51 43.07 89.26
N SER A 182 5.97 43.66 88.19
CA SER A 182 5.49 45.04 88.18
C SER A 182 3.98 45.13 88.33
N ASP A 183 3.36 44.21 89.08
CA ASP A 183 1.98 44.43 89.50
C ASP A 183 1.92 45.79 90.21
N ASN A 184 0.97 46.61 89.77
CA ASN A 184 0.63 47.95 90.25
C ASN A 184 0.18 47.96 91.73
N TYR A 185 0.94 47.38 92.64
CA TYR A 185 0.69 47.43 94.07
C TYR A 185 1.46 48.62 94.64
N VAL A 186 0.77 49.75 94.75
CA VAL A 186 1.18 50.79 95.68
C VAL A 186 1.02 50.19 97.08
N ASP A 187 2.12 50.07 97.84
CA ASP A 187 2.09 49.54 99.21
C ASP A 187 0.93 50.18 99.98
N ARG A 188 0.05 49.34 100.54
CA ARG A 188 -1.11 49.76 101.32
C ARG A 188 -0.74 50.80 102.38
N ARG A 189 0.47 50.73 102.95
CA ARG A 189 0.98 51.72 103.92
C ARG A 189 1.17 53.12 103.31
N ILE A 190 1.65 53.20 102.07
CA ILE A 190 1.83 54.46 101.35
C ILE A 190 0.46 55.07 101.02
N VAL A 191 -0.50 54.24 100.58
CA VAL A 191 -1.88 54.69 100.30
C VAL A 191 -2.56 55.23 101.57
N ILE A 192 -2.46 54.49 102.68
CA ILE A 192 -2.97 54.94 103.98
C ILE A 192 -2.32 56.26 104.39
N LYS A 193 -1.00 56.37 104.26
CA LYS A 193 -0.28 57.59 104.64
C LYS A 193 -0.71 58.77 103.78
N LEU A 194 -0.86 58.61 102.47
CA LEU A 194 -1.39 59.65 101.60
C LEU A 194 -2.78 60.09 102.07
N LEU A 195 -3.70 59.16 102.35
CA LEU A 195 -5.06 59.48 102.83
C LEU A 195 -5.03 60.23 104.16
N VAL A 196 -4.25 59.75 105.12
CA VAL A 196 -4.06 60.41 106.41
C VAL A 196 -3.50 61.83 106.22
N THR A 197 -2.51 62.00 105.34
CA THR A 197 -1.90 63.31 105.08
C THR A 197 -2.88 64.27 104.40
N TYR A 198 -3.77 63.76 103.55
CA TYR A 198 -4.82 64.54 102.90
C TYR A 198 -5.84 65.07 103.93
N PHE A 199 -6.29 64.23 104.87
CA PHE A 199 -7.22 64.67 105.92
C PHE A 199 -6.57 65.56 106.99
N GLN A 200 -5.30 65.34 107.32
CA GLN A 200 -4.59 66.17 108.31
C GLN A 200 -4.25 67.57 107.79
N ARG A 201 -4.03 67.72 106.48
CA ARG A 201 -3.68 69.01 105.83
C ARG A 201 -4.87 69.62 105.09
N ASP A 202 -6.05 69.59 105.73
CA ASP A 202 -7.26 70.29 105.28
C ASP A 202 -7.56 70.09 103.78
N HIS A 203 -7.53 68.83 103.32
CA HIS A 203 -7.84 68.45 101.94
C HIS A 203 -6.94 69.10 100.86
N SER A 204 -5.63 69.15 101.11
CA SER A 204 -4.66 69.72 100.13
C SER A 204 -4.76 69.08 98.74
N LYS A 205 -4.96 69.92 97.71
CA LYS A 205 -5.05 69.54 96.30
C LYS A 205 -3.76 68.89 95.76
N GLU A 206 -2.60 69.25 96.29
CA GLU A 206 -1.31 68.70 95.88
C GLU A 206 -1.17 67.22 96.27
N VAL A 207 -1.70 66.87 97.45
CA VAL A 207 -1.69 65.47 97.93
C VAL A 207 -2.66 64.63 97.11
N LEU A 208 -3.81 65.20 96.73
CA LEU A 208 -4.78 64.55 95.86
C LEU A 208 -4.22 64.31 94.45
N ASP A 209 -3.52 65.29 93.87
CA ASP A 209 -2.85 65.15 92.57
C ASP A 209 -1.75 64.06 92.60
N LEU A 210 -1.00 63.98 93.70
CA LEU A 210 -0.02 62.92 93.89
C LEU A 210 -0.66 61.53 94.01
N MET A 211 -1.77 61.41 94.73
CA MET A 211 -2.54 60.16 94.82
C MET A 211 -3.02 59.69 93.45
N VAL A 212 -3.61 60.60 92.66
CA VAL A 212 -4.11 60.31 91.30
C VAL A 212 -3.01 59.72 90.42
N ARG A 213 -1.81 60.31 90.48
CA ARG A 213 -0.67 59.86 89.68
C ARG A 213 -0.09 58.54 90.17
N MET A 214 0.03 58.33 91.48
CA MET A 214 0.59 57.10 92.05
C MET A 214 -0.36 55.91 91.97
N LEU A 215 -1.66 56.12 92.18
CA LEU A 215 -2.68 55.08 92.15
C LEU A 215 -3.22 54.81 90.73
N GLY A 216 -2.79 55.58 89.73
CA GLY A 216 -3.18 55.39 88.34
C GLY A 216 -4.68 55.60 88.10
N PHE A 217 -5.28 56.64 88.70
CA PHE A 217 -6.72 56.92 88.56
C PHE A 217 -7.08 57.13 87.08
N SER A 218 -8.19 56.50 86.64
CA SER A 218 -8.79 56.77 85.34
C SER A 218 -9.22 58.25 85.24
N ASP A 219 -9.29 58.78 84.03
CA ASP A 219 -9.84 60.11 83.79
C ASP A 219 -11.30 60.24 84.30
N GLU A 220 -12.06 59.13 84.36
CA GLU A 220 -13.38 59.10 85.00
C GLU A 220 -13.31 59.27 86.53
N ASP A 221 -12.33 58.65 87.18
CA ASP A 221 -12.15 58.73 88.64
C ASP A 221 -11.65 60.12 89.06
N LYS A 222 -10.77 60.72 88.25
CA LYS A 222 -10.31 62.12 88.42
C LYS A 222 -11.47 63.12 88.41
N GLN A 223 -12.50 62.85 87.60
CA GLN A 223 -13.69 63.69 87.52
C GLN A 223 -14.58 63.55 88.77
N ARG A 224 -14.70 62.33 89.33
CA ARG A 224 -15.49 62.07 90.55
C ARG A 224 -14.90 62.67 91.82
N ILE A 225 -13.58 62.80 91.91
CA ILE A 225 -12.88 63.40 93.06
C ILE A 225 -12.70 64.93 92.95
N GLY A 226 -13.30 65.57 91.94
CA GLY A 226 -13.35 67.03 91.81
C GLY A 226 -12.10 67.69 91.23
N MET A 227 -11.17 66.93 90.63
CA MET A 227 -9.95 67.48 90.03
C MET A 227 -10.11 67.96 88.58
N ALA A 228 -11.09 67.46 87.84
CA ALA A 228 -11.22 67.73 86.40
C ALA A 228 -11.90 69.07 86.03
N GLN A 229 -12.14 69.97 86.99
CA GLN A 229 -12.82 71.25 86.73
C GLN A 229 -11.88 72.47 86.85
N GLN A 230 -10.67 72.40 86.28
CA GLN A 230 -9.85 73.59 86.07
C GLN A 230 -8.78 73.37 84.98
N GLY A 231 -9.09 73.76 83.72
CA GLY A 231 -8.08 74.18 82.74
C GLY A 231 -7.98 73.41 81.41
N SER A 232 -8.24 74.16 80.30
CA SER A 232 -7.81 73.95 78.89
C SER A 232 -8.29 72.68 78.16
N GLY A 233 -9.08 72.69 77.09
CA GLY A 233 -9.33 73.71 76.05
C GLY A 233 -8.33 73.58 74.89
N LYS A 234 -8.85 73.30 73.66
CA LYS A 234 -8.19 73.16 72.33
C LYS A 234 -7.54 71.80 72.05
N GLY A 235 -7.67 71.20 70.86
CA GLY A 235 -8.28 71.71 69.64
C GLY A 235 -8.28 70.68 68.52
N VAL A 236 -9.32 70.78 67.71
CA VAL A 236 -9.47 70.22 66.37
C VAL A 236 -8.53 70.96 65.42
N VAL A 237 -7.65 70.24 64.72
CA VAL A 237 -7.18 70.48 63.33
C VAL A 237 -6.22 69.34 63.01
N ARG A 238 -6.37 68.59 61.92
CA ARG A 238 -5.97 68.98 60.56
C ARG A 238 -6.42 67.86 59.61
N GLY A 239 -7.37 68.11 58.70
CA GLY A 239 -7.07 68.57 57.34
C GLY A 239 -6.59 67.40 56.48
N VAL A 240 -7.50 66.63 55.86
CA VAL A 240 -7.93 66.78 54.45
C VAL A 240 -6.75 66.75 53.48
N PHE A 241 -6.60 65.67 52.70
CA PHE A 241 -6.36 65.70 51.25
C PHE A 241 -6.38 64.27 50.65
N GLY A 242 -7.38 63.98 49.81
CA GLY A 242 -7.24 63.22 48.56
C GLY A 242 -7.05 61.69 48.57
N LEU A 243 -8.12 60.95 48.28
CA LEU A 243 -8.06 59.81 47.33
C LEU A 243 -7.80 60.37 45.91
N PRO A 244 -7.59 59.56 44.84
CA PRO A 244 -6.93 58.25 44.65
C PRO A 244 -5.96 58.30 43.43
N GLY A 245 -5.00 57.37 43.28
CA GLY A 245 -4.24 57.38 42.02
C GLY A 245 -3.05 56.44 41.88
N ARG A 246 -3.34 55.27 41.31
CA ARG A 246 -2.54 54.48 40.36
C ARG A 246 -1.27 55.19 39.83
N LEU A 247 -0.09 54.72 40.25
CA LEU A 247 1.18 54.99 39.55
C LEU A 247 1.63 53.73 38.84
N VAL A 248 1.40 53.74 37.52
CA VAL A 248 2.04 52.87 36.53
C VAL A 248 3.22 53.65 35.96
N GLY A 249 4.38 52.97 35.87
CA GLY A 249 5.58 53.40 35.13
C GLY A 249 6.52 54.27 35.95
N GLY A 250 7.83 54.05 36.00
CA GLY A 250 8.71 53.11 35.32
C GLY A 250 10.15 53.63 35.40
N ILE A 251 11.09 52.75 35.05
CA ILE A 251 12.43 53.03 34.51
C ILE A 251 13.54 53.46 35.50
N LEU A 252 14.46 52.54 35.78
CA LEU A 252 15.93 52.73 35.86
C LEU A 252 16.59 51.34 36.00
N GLY A 253 17.55 50.85 35.22
CA GLY A 253 18.28 51.39 34.07
C GLY A 253 19.52 50.52 33.79
N GLY A 254 19.83 50.34 32.50
CA GLY A 254 21.15 50.04 31.89
C GLY A 254 21.77 48.64 32.11
N SER A 255 22.40 47.96 31.13
CA SER A 255 22.95 48.37 29.83
C SER A 255 23.31 47.15 28.94
N SER A 256 23.09 47.33 27.62
CA SER A 256 23.84 46.84 26.42
C SER A 256 23.93 45.33 26.04
N VAL A 257 22.95 44.84 25.23
CA VAL A 257 22.97 44.53 23.75
C VAL A 257 24.13 43.67 23.15
N PRO A 258 23.97 42.81 22.09
CA PRO A 258 22.84 42.63 21.14
C PRO A 258 22.33 41.19 20.76
N SER A 259 21.04 41.15 20.33
CA SER A 259 20.42 40.45 19.16
C SER A 259 20.30 38.91 19.15
N THR A 260 19.19 38.24 18.79
CA THR A 260 18.15 38.45 17.75
C THR A 260 16.87 37.62 18.01
N THR A 261 15.70 38.19 17.64
CA THR A 261 14.46 37.59 17.08
C THR A 261 13.70 36.48 17.83
N ALA A 262 12.53 36.80 18.41
CA ALA A 262 11.28 36.03 18.28
C ALA A 262 10.09 36.74 18.97
N SER A 263 9.12 37.14 18.15
CA SER A 263 7.66 37.22 18.41
C SER A 263 7.16 37.76 19.76
N ASP A 264 6.87 39.07 19.78
CA ASP A 264 5.84 39.65 20.65
C ASP A 264 4.45 39.18 20.16
N GLN A 265 4.04 37.97 20.52
CA GLN A 265 2.61 37.61 20.51
C GLN A 265 2.04 38.02 21.86
N SER A 266 1.29 39.11 21.86
CA SER A 266 0.67 39.68 23.05
C SER A 266 -0.34 38.68 23.63
N PHE A 267 -0.45 38.61 24.96
CA PHE A 267 -1.40 37.76 25.68
C PHE A 267 -2.84 37.88 25.15
N ALA A 268 -3.21 39.02 24.56
CA ALA A 268 -4.48 39.22 23.89
C ALA A 268 -4.64 38.35 22.63
N ASP A 269 -3.58 38.18 21.84
CA ASP A 269 -3.59 37.34 20.63
C ASP A 269 -3.70 35.86 21.00
N LEU A 270 -3.03 35.41 22.07
CA LEU A 270 -3.20 34.05 22.62
C LEU A 270 -4.62 33.81 23.16
N TRP A 271 -5.26 34.85 23.73
CA TRP A 271 -6.64 34.76 24.19
C TRP A 271 -7.63 34.69 23.02
N VAL A 272 -7.38 35.42 21.94
CA VAL A 272 -8.16 35.34 20.71
C VAL A 272 -8.00 33.98 20.04
N ASP A 273 -6.78 33.45 19.99
CA ASP A 273 -6.49 32.14 19.41
C ASP A 273 -7.13 31.00 20.23
N PHE A 274 -7.16 31.15 21.55
CA PHE A 274 -7.90 30.24 22.44
C PHE A 274 -9.41 30.29 22.18
N LEU A 275 -10.02 31.49 22.05
CA LEU A 275 -11.45 31.62 21.75
C LEU A 275 -11.84 31.06 20.37
N LEU A 276 -10.98 31.26 19.36
CA LEU A 276 -11.18 30.66 18.04
C LEU A 276 -11.07 29.14 18.10
N LYS A 277 -10.09 28.62 18.85
CA LYS A 277 -9.87 27.19 19.03
C LYS A 277 -10.99 26.50 19.83
N GLU A 278 -11.52 27.15 20.86
CA GLU A 278 -12.64 26.63 21.65
C GLU A 278 -13.90 26.52 20.77
N ASN A 279 -14.16 27.53 19.91
CA ASN A 279 -15.32 27.55 19.01
C ASN A 279 -15.20 26.52 17.87
N GLU A 280 -13.99 26.27 17.36
CA GLU A 280 -13.75 25.21 16.38
C GLU A 280 -13.90 23.80 16.99
N ARG A 281 -13.57 23.63 18.27
CA ARG A 281 -13.74 22.35 18.99
C ARG A 281 -15.20 22.06 19.29
N GLU A 282 -15.98 23.07 19.69
CA GLU A 282 -17.43 22.92 19.93
C GLU A 282 -18.19 22.60 18.62
N LYS A 283 -17.75 23.16 17.48
CA LYS A 283 -18.30 22.83 16.16
C LYS A 283 -17.89 21.43 15.65
N SER A 284 -16.75 20.91 16.11
CA SER A 284 -16.26 19.57 15.76
C SER A 284 -16.89 18.49 16.63
N GLU A 285 -17.17 18.77 17.91
CA GLU A 285 -17.86 17.85 18.82
C GLU A 285 -19.35 17.68 18.49
N ALA A 286 -20.00 18.67 17.87
CA ALA A 286 -21.35 18.51 17.30
C ALA A 286 -21.42 17.56 16.09
N ALA A 287 -20.28 17.26 15.44
CA ALA A 287 -20.21 16.35 14.29
C ALA A 287 -19.81 14.90 14.68
N ASP A 288 -19.25 14.69 15.88
CA ASP A 288 -18.70 13.39 16.30
C ASP A 288 -19.65 12.56 17.20
N VAL A 289 -20.79 13.13 17.64
CA VAL A 289 -21.83 12.40 18.39
C VAL A 289 -22.77 11.58 17.47
N GLY A 290 -22.50 11.58 16.16
CA GLY A 290 -23.34 10.93 15.15
C GLY A 290 -23.05 9.45 14.88
N ASN A 291 -22.02 8.83 15.45
CA ASN A 291 -21.67 7.46 15.09
C ASN A 291 -21.17 6.62 16.27
N GLY A 292 -22.11 6.22 17.13
CA GLY A 292 -21.85 5.34 18.25
C GLY A 292 -23.06 4.54 18.71
N ASN A 293 -23.17 3.31 18.17
CA ASN A 293 -23.47 2.07 18.90
C ASN A 293 -24.84 1.36 18.70
N THR A 294 -24.73 0.08 18.30
CA THR A 294 -25.47 -1.15 18.70
C THR A 294 -26.32 -1.87 17.65
N GLY A 295 -26.02 -3.17 17.44
CA GLY A 295 -26.84 -4.09 16.65
C GLY A 295 -26.17 -5.41 16.29
N ASP A 296 -26.26 -6.37 17.20
CA ASP A 296 -25.84 -7.78 17.18
C ASP A 296 -26.43 -8.63 16.01
N GLN A 297 -25.63 -9.55 15.42
CA GLN A 297 -25.95 -10.97 15.15
C GLN A 297 -25.24 -11.61 13.93
N ILE A 298 -24.77 -12.83 14.20
CA ILE A 298 -24.22 -13.83 13.28
C ILE A 298 -25.36 -14.55 12.54
N LYS A 299 -25.31 -14.64 11.20
CA LYS A 299 -25.68 -15.83 10.37
C LYS A 299 -25.66 -15.53 8.86
N GLY A 300 -24.93 -16.38 8.13
CA GLY A 300 -25.44 -17.20 7.02
C GLY A 300 -25.83 -16.54 5.67
N ALA A 301 -25.19 -17.07 4.63
CA ALA A 301 -25.72 -17.36 3.29
C ALA A 301 -25.87 -16.20 2.26
N ASP A 302 -25.07 -16.36 1.21
CA ASP A 302 -25.46 -16.43 -0.20
C ASP A 302 -25.81 -15.15 -0.99
N ALA A 303 -25.46 -15.25 -2.28
CA ALA A 303 -25.90 -14.47 -3.44
C ALA A 303 -25.35 -13.03 -3.67
N THR A 304 -24.58 -12.96 -4.77
CA THR A 304 -24.30 -11.83 -5.70
C THR A 304 -25.48 -10.85 -5.91
N PRO A 305 -25.27 -9.57 -6.31
CA PRO A 305 -25.08 -9.27 -7.75
C PRO A 305 -24.25 -8.01 -8.12
N ALA A 306 -23.64 -8.13 -9.30
CA ALA A 306 -23.61 -7.20 -10.44
C ALA A 306 -23.43 -5.67 -10.27
N GLU A 307 -22.52 -5.21 -11.12
CA GLU A 307 -22.28 -3.89 -11.71
C GLU A 307 -23.53 -3.06 -12.05
N HIS A 308 -23.45 -1.72 -11.93
CA HIS A 308 -23.31 -0.82 -13.10
C HIS A 308 -23.30 0.68 -12.75
N ARG A 309 -22.39 1.42 -13.42
CA ARG A 309 -22.54 2.79 -14.00
C ARG A 309 -22.70 3.99 -13.02
N SER A 310 -22.24 5.21 -13.30
CA SER A 310 -21.55 5.85 -14.44
C SER A 310 -21.27 7.32 -14.04
N ASN A 311 -20.33 7.94 -14.77
CA ASN A 311 -20.18 9.37 -15.11
C ASN A 311 -19.05 10.13 -14.42
N ASN A 312 -18.37 11.09 -15.06
CA ASN A 312 -17.94 11.34 -16.45
C ASN A 312 -17.12 12.65 -16.40
N ALA A 313 -16.23 12.83 -17.39
CA ALA A 313 -15.59 14.10 -17.82
C ALA A 313 -14.49 14.70 -16.90
N GLY A 314 -13.37 15.22 -17.41
CA GLY A 314 -12.89 15.42 -18.77
C GLY A 314 -11.63 16.28 -18.74
N GLY A 315 -10.74 16.15 -19.74
CA GLY A 315 -9.55 17.00 -19.85
C GLY A 315 -8.50 16.49 -20.83
N SER A 316 -8.72 16.77 -22.11
CA SER A 316 -7.74 16.65 -23.21
C SER A 316 -6.50 17.53 -22.98
N PHE A 317 -5.36 17.19 -23.58
CA PHE A 317 -4.47 18.03 -24.45
C PHE A 317 -3.11 17.31 -24.63
N VAL A 318 -2.85 16.71 -25.81
CA VAL A 318 -1.99 17.17 -26.93
C VAL A 318 -0.47 17.01 -26.71
N SER A 319 0.12 16.23 -27.63
CA SER A 319 1.55 15.89 -27.79
C SER A 319 2.34 17.01 -28.49
N PRO A 320 3.69 17.00 -28.48
CA PRO A 320 4.35 16.53 -29.72
C PRO A 320 5.67 15.74 -29.55
N ARG A 321 5.96 14.98 -30.61
CA ARG A 321 7.15 14.15 -30.93
C ARG A 321 8.25 14.98 -31.65
N PRO A 322 9.50 14.49 -31.72
CA PRO A 322 10.19 14.27 -33.02
C PRO A 322 10.96 12.93 -33.06
N GLN A 323 10.64 11.97 -33.95
CA GLN A 323 11.20 11.72 -35.30
C GLN A 323 12.71 11.45 -35.35
N TYR A 324 13.07 10.17 -35.58
CA TYR A 324 14.10 9.75 -36.55
C TYR A 324 13.72 8.35 -37.09
N SER A 325 13.86 8.18 -38.41
CA SER A 325 13.86 6.90 -39.14
C SER A 325 15.14 6.87 -39.99
N PRO A 326 15.61 5.70 -40.46
CA PRO A 326 15.39 5.40 -41.88
C PRO A 326 15.02 3.93 -42.21
N ARG A 327 14.29 3.81 -43.32
CA ARG A 327 13.79 2.57 -43.94
C ARG A 327 14.84 1.85 -44.78
N HIS A 328 14.71 0.53 -44.90
CA HIS A 328 15.21 -0.24 -46.05
C HIS A 328 14.04 -0.63 -46.98
N ASN A 329 14.29 -0.49 -48.27
CA ASN A 329 13.37 -0.66 -49.40
C ASN A 329 13.39 -2.12 -49.91
N LEU A 330 12.22 -2.69 -50.21
CA LEU A 330 12.05 -3.78 -51.18
C LEU A 330 10.77 -3.52 -52.02
N PRO A 331 10.72 -3.98 -53.30
CA PRO A 331 9.78 -3.48 -54.29
C PRO A 331 8.41 -4.20 -54.29
N PRO A 332 7.36 -3.62 -54.91
CA PRO A 332 6.03 -4.21 -54.97
C PRO A 332 5.78 -4.97 -56.29
N LEU A 333 5.17 -6.14 -56.21
CA LEU A 333 4.35 -6.72 -57.29
C LEU A 333 2.96 -7.07 -56.73
N ALA A 334 1.93 -6.72 -57.48
CA ALA A 334 0.51 -7.04 -57.28
C ALA A 334 -0.05 -7.61 -58.61
N PRO A 335 -1.34 -7.97 -58.75
CA PRO A 335 -2.24 -8.79 -57.91
C PRO A 335 -3.07 -9.82 -58.75
N ASN A 336 -3.71 -10.81 -58.09
CA ASN A 336 -4.99 -11.46 -58.45
C ASN A 336 -5.24 -12.64 -57.48
N SER A 337 -6.42 -12.99 -56.98
CA SER A 337 -7.78 -12.48 -57.09
C SER A 337 -8.67 -13.29 -56.09
N ARG A 338 -9.74 -12.65 -55.58
CA ARG A 338 -10.95 -13.21 -54.90
C ARG A 338 -10.80 -13.72 -53.44
N GLN A 339 -11.24 -12.93 -52.44
CA GLN A 339 -12.61 -12.79 -51.88
C GLN A 339 -13.19 -14.08 -51.28
N VAL A 340 -13.36 -14.11 -49.94
CA VAL A 340 -14.65 -14.35 -49.22
C VAL A 340 -14.53 -13.68 -47.82
N VAL A 341 -15.67 -13.26 -47.27
CA VAL A 341 -15.90 -12.25 -46.22
C VAL A 341 -16.62 -12.87 -45.00
N LEU A 342 -16.14 -12.54 -43.77
CA LEU A 342 -16.79 -12.48 -42.42
C LEU A 342 -17.35 -13.77 -41.74
N PRO A 343 -17.66 -13.80 -40.41
CA PRO A 343 -17.36 -12.90 -39.26
C PRO A 343 -16.78 -13.64 -38.00
N PRO A 344 -16.56 -13.00 -36.82
CA PRO A 344 -15.70 -13.49 -35.73
C PRO A 344 -16.45 -14.25 -34.62
N GLU A 345 -15.88 -15.33 -34.10
CA GLU A 345 -16.34 -15.96 -32.86
C GLU A 345 -15.41 -15.64 -31.69
N GLN A 346 -16.08 -15.28 -30.60
CA GLN A 346 -15.55 -14.97 -29.29
C GLN A 346 -14.84 -16.20 -28.71
N SER A 347 -13.64 -15.98 -28.20
CA SER A 347 -12.89 -16.95 -27.42
C SER A 347 -13.37 -16.92 -25.98
N ASP A 348 -14.14 -17.93 -25.60
CA ASP A 348 -14.30 -18.37 -24.22
C ASP A 348 -14.37 -19.91 -24.25
N THR A 349 -13.90 -20.56 -23.18
CA THR A 349 -13.96 -22.00 -22.87
C THR A 349 -12.61 -22.74 -22.94
N GLU A 350 -11.88 -22.60 -21.84
CA GLU A 350 -11.57 -23.67 -20.87
C GLU A 350 -10.90 -24.97 -21.36
N PHE A 351 -9.71 -25.22 -20.80
CA PHE A 351 -9.10 -26.49 -20.43
C PHE A 351 -9.86 -27.78 -20.79
N SER A 352 -9.28 -28.58 -21.69
CA SER A 352 -9.61 -30.01 -21.82
C SER A 352 -8.34 -30.86 -21.91
N THR A 353 -7.93 -31.40 -20.77
CA THR A 353 -6.90 -32.42 -20.59
C THR A 353 -7.23 -33.70 -21.37
N VAL A 354 -6.21 -34.26 -22.03
CA VAL A 354 -6.22 -35.51 -22.80
C VAL A 354 -6.24 -36.72 -21.85
N PRO A 355 -7.12 -37.72 -22.04
CA PRO A 355 -6.99 -39.01 -21.36
C PRO A 355 -6.02 -39.93 -22.13
N LEU A 356 -4.99 -40.41 -21.44
CA LEU A 356 -4.17 -41.55 -21.87
C LEU A 356 -4.87 -42.85 -21.42
N THR A 357 -5.17 -43.76 -22.36
CA THR A 357 -5.46 -45.16 -22.02
C THR A 357 -4.59 -46.10 -22.86
N PRO A 358 -4.05 -47.17 -22.24
CA PRO A 358 -3.12 -48.09 -22.89
C PRO A 358 -3.83 -49.17 -23.71
N LEU A 359 -3.13 -49.66 -24.72
CA LEU A 359 -3.49 -50.76 -25.60
C LEU A 359 -3.49 -52.08 -24.83
N GLU A 360 -4.65 -52.72 -24.66
CA GLU A 360 -4.74 -54.15 -24.33
C GLU A 360 -5.45 -54.90 -25.45
N THR A 361 -4.69 -55.84 -26.01
CA THR A 361 -5.08 -56.86 -26.97
C THR A 361 -6.09 -57.82 -26.37
N ASN A 362 -7.22 -58.05 -27.05
CA ASN A 362 -7.92 -59.33 -26.96
C ASN A 362 -8.53 -59.70 -28.30
N TYR A 363 -8.14 -60.89 -28.77
CA TYR A 363 -8.79 -61.64 -29.83
C TYR A 363 -10.22 -61.95 -29.38
N ASP A 364 -11.22 -61.73 -30.24
CA ASP A 364 -12.30 -62.71 -30.32
C ASP A 364 -13.02 -62.72 -31.67
N ILE A 365 -13.29 -63.97 -32.04
CA ILE A 365 -13.85 -64.52 -33.27
C ILE A 365 -15.23 -63.91 -33.58
N SER A 366 -15.38 -63.32 -34.76
CA SER A 366 -16.69 -62.87 -35.27
C SER A 366 -17.17 -63.75 -36.42
N ARG A 367 -18.29 -64.43 -36.18
CA ARG A 367 -19.08 -65.23 -37.13
C ARG A 367 -19.64 -64.36 -38.27
N LEU A 368 -19.77 -65.01 -39.43
CA LEU A 368 -20.54 -64.60 -40.62
C LEU A 368 -21.96 -64.09 -40.31
N PRO A 369 -22.54 -63.33 -41.27
CA PRO A 369 -23.74 -63.84 -41.93
C PRO A 369 -23.64 -63.83 -43.46
N ARG A 370 -24.16 -64.92 -44.05
CA ARG A 370 -24.51 -65.03 -45.46
C ARG A 370 -25.72 -64.15 -45.77
N TYR A 371 -25.65 -63.44 -46.90
CA TYR A 371 -26.68 -63.43 -47.93
C TYR A 371 -26.01 -63.57 -49.29
#